data_AF-A0A2R7RZ24-F1
#
_entry.id   AF-A0A2R7RZ24-F1
#
_cell.length_a   1.000
_cell.length_b   1.000
_cell.length_c   1.000
_cell.angle_alpha   90.00
_cell.angle_beta   90.00
_cell.angle_gamma   90.00
#
_symmetry.space_group_name_H-M   'P 1'
#
loop_
_entity.id
_entity.type
_entity.pdbx_description
1 polymer ?
#
loop_
_entity_poly.entity_id
_entity_poly.type
_entity_poly.pdbx_seq_one_letter_code
_entity_poly.pdbx_strand_id
1 'polypeptide(L)' 'LVVCGLGLANPLEAEGFTTKWAIELVFTPIQGFEQAADLAGLFTRPLHRRERLAA' A
#
# COMPACT_ATOMS: atom_id res chain seq x y z
N LEU A 1 7.96 4.26 1.34
CA LEU A 1 6.65 3.80 0.80
C LEU A 1 6.41 4.53 -0.52
N VAL A 2 6.21 3.79 -1.62
CA VAL A 2 5.97 4.37 -2.95
C VAL A 2 4.58 3.99 -3.43
N VAL A 3 3.75 4.99 -3.76
CA VAL A 3 2.43 4.75 -4.37
C VAL A 3 2.61 4.75 -5.89
N CYS A 4 2.32 3.63 -6.54
CA CYS A 4 2.57 3.47 -7.98
C CYS A 4 1.55 2.52 -8.64
N GLY A 5 1.49 2.53 -9.98
CA GLY A 5 0.68 1.57 -10.73
C GLY A 5 1.25 0.15 -10.69
N LEU A 6 0.43 -0.86 -11.04
CA LEU A 6 0.86 -2.26 -11.04
C LEU A 6 2.02 -2.55 -12.00
N GLY A 7 2.19 -1.75 -13.07
CA GLY A 7 3.33 -1.87 -13.98
C GLY A 7 4.69 -1.54 -13.34
N LEU A 8 4.71 -0.86 -12.18
CA LEU A 8 5.94 -0.45 -11.48
C LEU A 8 6.09 -1.07 -10.08
N ALA A 9 5.01 -1.58 -9.48
CA ALA A 9 5.03 -2.07 -8.11
C ALA A 9 6.07 -3.19 -7.89
N ASN A 10 6.03 -4.25 -8.69
CA ASN A 10 6.96 -5.38 -8.53
C ASN A 10 8.43 -5.01 -8.85
N PRO A 11 8.75 -4.27 -9.93
CA PRO A 11 10.10 -3.76 -10.16
C PRO A 11 10.65 -2.98 -8.96
N LEU A 12 9.86 -2.07 -8.37
CA LEU A 12 10.28 -1.28 -7.21
C LEU A 12 10.46 -2.13 -5.94
N GLU A 13 9.60 -3.12 -5.70
CA GLU A 13 9.78 -4.09 -4.59
C GLU A 13 11.08 -4.90 -4.76
N ALA A 14 11.43 -5.29 -5.99
CA ALA A 14 12.68 -6.00 -6.26
C ALA A 14 13.92 -5.13 -6.00
N GLU A 15 13.81 -3.81 -6.15
CA GLU A 15 14.84 -2.83 -5.75
C GLU A 15 14.84 -2.52 -4.24
N GLY A 16 13.95 -3.13 -3.47
CA GLY A 16 13.87 -3.00 -2.01
C GLY A 16 12.96 -1.86 -1.52
N PHE A 17 12.24 -1.19 -2.42
CA PHE A 17 11.23 -0.20 -2.04
C PHE A 17 9.91 -0.88 -1.65
N THR A 18 9.35 -0.52 -0.50
CA THR A 18 7.97 -0.91 -0.17
C THR A 18 6.98 -0.09 -0.97
N THR A 19 6.06 -0.77 -1.65
CA THR A 19 5.08 -0.20 -2.57
C THR A 19 3.63 -0.35 -2.10
N LYS A 20 2.77 0.53 -2.59
CA LYS A 20 1.32 0.46 -2.45
C LYS A 20 0.70 0.70 -3.83
N TRP A 21 -0.03 -0.27 -4.36
CA TRP A 21 -0.62 -0.18 -5.69
C TRP A 21 -1.75 0.86 -5.74
N ALA A 22 -1.62 1.84 -6.65
CA ALA A 22 -2.43 3.06 -6.65
C ALA A 22 -3.92 2.80 -6.93
N ILE A 23 -4.24 1.83 -7.79
CA ILE A 23 -5.60 1.53 -8.26
C ILE A 23 -6.54 1.22 -7.08
N GLU A 24 -6.05 0.61 -6.00
CA GLU A 24 -6.86 0.34 -4.79
C GLU A 24 -7.49 1.59 -4.17
N LEU A 25 -6.85 2.77 -4.28
CA LEU A 25 -7.40 4.03 -3.73
C LEU A 25 -8.66 4.49 -4.46
N VAL A 26 -8.86 4.02 -5.69
CA VAL A 26 -9.99 4.42 -6.53
C VAL A 26 -11.17 3.47 -6.36
N PHE A 27 -10.91 2.21 -5.97
CA PHE A 27 -11.93 1.17 -5.83
C PHE A 27 -12.29 0.83 -4.38
N THR A 28 -11.55 1.37 -3.40
CA THR A 28 -11.87 1.21 -1.99
C THR A 28 -12.61 2.45 -1.49
N PRO A 29 -13.71 2.31 -0.72
CA PRO A 29 -14.31 3.42 -0.01
C PRO A 29 -13.30 4.00 1.00
N ILE A 30 -12.84 5.23 0.75
CA ILE A 30 -11.80 5.88 1.57
C ILE A 30 -12.18 7.29 2.05
N GLN A 31 -13.36 7.78 1.65
CA GLN A 31 -13.85 9.11 2.01
C GLN A 31 -14.81 9.00 3.18
N GLY A 32 -14.81 10.00 4.07
CA GLY A 32 -15.65 10.02 5.27
C GLY A 32 -14.87 9.67 6.55
N PHE A 33 -15.38 10.11 7.70
CA PHE A 33 -14.72 9.88 8.98
C PHE A 33 -14.70 8.41 9.39
N GLU A 34 -15.76 7.66 9.05
CA GLU A 34 -15.86 6.22 9.33
C GLU A 34 -14.76 5.43 8.59
N GLN A 35 -14.38 5.86 7.39
CA GLN A 35 -13.39 5.20 6.54
C GLN A 35 -11.94 5.63 6.83
N ALA A 36 -11.72 6.53 7.78
CA ALA A 36 -10.38 7.07 8.07
C ALA A 36 -9.38 5.97 8.51
N ALA A 37 -9.85 5.01 9.31
CA ALA A 37 -9.02 3.89 9.75
C ALA A 37 -8.69 2.94 8.60
N ASP A 38 -9.66 2.65 7.72
CA ASP A 38 -9.46 1.79 6.55
C ASP A 38 -8.45 2.39 5.58
N LEU A 39 -8.56 3.70 5.31
CA LEU A 39 -7.59 4.44 4.48
C LEU A 39 -6.17 4.33 5.07
N ALA A 40 -6.00 4.51 6.37
CA ALA A 40 -4.71 4.32 7.04
C ALA A 40 -4.21 2.86 6.90
N GLY A 41 -5.12 1.89 6.99
CA GLY A 41 -4.85 0.47 6.75
C GLY A 41 -4.26 0.18 5.36
N LEU A 42 -4.74 0.86 4.31
CA LEU A 42 -4.22 0.68 2.95
C LEU A 42 -2.72 1.01 2.82
N PHE A 43 -2.22 1.98 3.58
CA PHE A 43 -0.82 2.38 3.56
C PHE A 43 0.07 1.61 4.55
N THR A 44 -0.47 1.23 5.71
CA THR A 44 0.29 0.49 6.74
C THR A 44 0.44 -0.99 6.41
N ARG A 45 -0.55 -1.60 5.74
CA ARG A 45 -0.52 -3.02 5.35
C ARG A 45 0.76 -3.47 4.62
N PRO A 46 1.30 -2.79 3.59
CA PRO A 46 2.55 -3.20 2.96
C PRO A 46 3.77 -3.05 3.89
N LEU A 47 3.77 -2.08 4.82
CA LEU A 47 4.82 -1.92 5.83
C LEU A 47 4.81 -3.08 6.83
N HIS A 48 3.64 -3.39 7.40
CA HIS A 48 3.48 -4.55 8.30
C HIS A 48 3.84 -5.87 7.61
N ARG A 49 3.50 -6.03 6.33
CA ARG A 49 3.91 -7.21 5.55
C ARG A 49 5.43 -7.32 5.50
N ARG A 50 6.13 -6.23 5.17
CA ARG A 50 7.59 -6.22 5.10
C ARG A 50 8.22 -6.57 6.44
N GLU A 51 7.76 -5.97 7.53
CA GLU A 51 8.24 -6.27 8.89
C GLU A 51 8.07 -7.75 9.24
N ARG A 52 6.91 -8.33 8.92
CA ARG A 52 6.59 -9.75 9.21
C ARG A 52 7.39 -10.74 8.38
N LEU A 53 7.90 -10.34 7.22
CA LEU A 53 8.68 -11.21 6.32
C LEU A 53 10.19 -11.00 6.44
N ALA A 54 10.63 -9.96 7.16
CA ALA A 54 12.03 -9.67 7.41
C ALA A 54 12.59 -10.40 8.65
N ALA A 55 11.72 -10.99 9.48
CA ALA A 55 12.08 -11.95 10.54
C ALA A 55 12.23 -13.35 9.95
#